data_AF-X0SRC4-F1
#
_entry.id   AF-X0SRC4-F1
#
_cell.length_a   1.000
_cell.length_b   1.000
_cell.length_c   1.000
_cell.angle_alpha   90.00
_cell.angle_beta   90.00
_cell.angle_gamma   90.00
#
_symmetry.space_group_name_H-M   'P 1'
#
loop_
_entity.id
_entity.type
_entity.pdbx_description
1 polymer ?
#
loop_
_entity_poly.entity_id
_entity_poly.type
_entity_poly.pdbx_seq_one_letter_code
_entity_poly.pdbx_strand_id
1 'polypeptide(L)'
;MRIIKKNLRWTGRLSPRSKTKYIILHHAKSKKCTIKDIENWHIDENGWIGVGYHYFVRKDGSVYEGRPINMVGAHTKGFNDVSIGICFEGDFEMEHMNDTQMNAAIKLINFCQEPYPDAVVKCHDDFMRTACPGRYFPIDKIKEKILTQHWAEPIYDYLVNEVGMTIHDKRFDDKISRGEVMALMKQLIQKL
;
A
#
# COMPACT_ATOMS: atom_id res chain seq x y z
N MET A 1 -6.60 -7.65 -0.19
CA MET A 1 -5.18 -8.11 -0.13
C MET A 1 -4.81 -8.53 1.29
N ARG A 2 -3.79 -9.39 1.47
CA ARG A 2 -3.31 -9.80 2.80
C ARG A 2 -2.30 -8.80 3.36
N ILE A 3 -2.57 -8.25 4.54
CA ILE A 3 -1.65 -7.39 5.29
C ILE A 3 -1.09 -8.18 6.49
N ILE A 4 0.23 -8.26 6.60
CA ILE A 4 0.92 -9.04 7.63
C ILE A 4 1.18 -8.15 8.84
N LYS A 5 0.59 -8.51 9.98
CA LYS A 5 0.89 -7.87 11.27
C LYS A 5 2.06 -8.59 11.94
N LYS A 6 3.02 -7.82 12.46
CA LYS A 6 4.11 -8.33 13.31
C LYS A 6 4.01 -7.67 14.69
N ASN A 7 4.55 -8.34 15.70
CA ASN A 7 4.67 -7.76 17.03
C ASN A 7 5.78 -6.69 17.02
N LEU A 8 5.38 -5.45 16.74
CA LEU A 8 6.29 -4.30 16.69
C LEU A 8 6.39 -3.60 18.06
N ARG A 9 7.58 -3.09 18.36
CA ARG A 9 7.88 -2.29 19.56
C ARG A 9 7.31 -0.89 19.40
N TRP A 10 6.76 -0.36 20.50
CA TRP A 10 6.34 1.03 20.62
C TRP A 10 6.88 1.62 21.93
N THR A 11 7.67 2.69 21.87
CA THR A 11 8.28 3.34 23.06
C THR A 11 7.44 4.51 23.59
N GLY A 12 6.30 4.80 22.96
CA GLY A 12 5.41 5.90 23.29
C GLY A 12 4.03 5.74 22.67
N ARG A 13 3.16 6.75 22.86
CA ARG A 13 1.79 6.74 22.35
C ARG A 13 1.72 7.34 20.94
N LEU A 14 0.93 6.71 20.08
CA LEU A 14 0.59 7.25 18.76
C LEU A 14 -0.53 8.28 18.87
N SER A 15 -0.54 9.25 17.97
CA SER A 15 -1.61 10.25 17.84
C SER A 15 -2.47 9.93 16.61
N PRO A 16 -3.81 10.03 16.71
CA PRO A 16 -4.69 9.89 15.55
C PRO A 16 -4.41 10.96 14.49
N ARG A 17 -4.55 10.60 13.22
CA ARG A 17 -4.47 11.50 12.07
C ARG A 17 -5.88 11.96 11.70
N SER A 18 -6.10 13.27 11.63
CA SER A 18 -7.44 13.85 11.37
C SER A 18 -7.82 13.96 9.90
N LYS A 19 -6.84 13.88 8.98
CA LYS A 19 -7.07 13.96 7.53
C LYS A 19 -5.99 13.20 6.77
N THR A 20 -6.30 12.73 5.56
CA THR A 20 -5.34 12.09 4.66
C THR A 20 -5.41 12.77 3.30
N LYS A 21 -4.35 13.50 2.94
CA LYS A 21 -4.21 14.20 1.66
C LYS A 21 -3.28 13.49 0.70
N TYR A 22 -2.33 12.70 1.22
CA TYR A 22 -1.29 12.09 0.41
C TYR A 22 -1.04 10.62 0.78
N ILE A 23 -0.64 9.86 -0.21
CA ILE A 23 0.08 8.59 -0.04
C ILE A 23 1.51 8.85 -0.51
N ILE A 24 2.47 8.82 0.41
CA ILE A 24 3.87 9.17 0.14
C ILE A 24 4.70 7.89 0.06
N LEU A 25 5.37 7.69 -1.07
CA LEU A 25 6.17 6.51 -1.37
C LEU A 25 7.65 6.72 -1.02
N HIS A 26 8.23 5.71 -0.37
CA HIS A 26 9.61 5.71 0.15
C HIS A 26 10.36 4.45 -0.23
N HIS A 27 11.68 4.51 -0.33
CA HIS A 27 12.51 3.30 -0.30
C HIS A 27 13.16 3.11 1.08
N ALA A 28 13.56 1.90 1.40
CA ALA A 28 14.30 1.62 2.62
C ALA A 28 15.78 2.04 2.54
N LYS A 29 16.28 2.33 1.32
CA LYS A 29 17.70 2.50 1.02
C LYS A 29 18.54 1.30 1.47
N SER A 30 17.95 0.12 1.36
CA SER A 30 18.58 -1.15 1.68
C SER A 30 18.07 -2.22 0.72
N LYS A 31 18.99 -2.88 0.00
CA LYS A 31 18.67 -3.93 -0.96
C LYS A 31 17.97 -5.12 -0.34
N LYS A 32 18.14 -5.36 0.96
CA LYS A 32 17.48 -6.44 1.68
C LYS A 32 17.27 -6.02 3.12
N CYS A 33 16.01 -5.92 3.52
CA CYS A 33 15.64 -5.63 4.90
C CYS A 33 14.23 -6.13 5.19
N THR A 34 13.95 -6.28 6.47
CA THR A 34 12.66 -6.67 7.02
C THR A 34 12.03 -5.49 7.74
N ILE A 35 10.73 -5.58 8.05
CA ILE A 35 10.09 -4.58 8.91
C ILE A 35 10.73 -4.51 10.31
N LYS A 36 11.40 -5.58 10.77
CA LYS A 36 12.10 -5.56 12.05
C LYS A 36 13.40 -4.76 11.98
N ASP A 37 14.09 -4.80 10.85
CA ASP A 37 15.25 -3.92 10.63
C ASP A 37 14.82 -2.45 10.60
N ILE A 38 13.71 -2.13 9.91
CA ILE A 38 13.12 -0.80 9.91
C ILE A 38 12.73 -0.35 11.34
N GLU A 39 12.16 -1.25 12.14
CA GLU A 39 11.84 -0.97 13.54
C GLU A 39 13.10 -0.64 14.36
N ASN A 40 14.15 -1.43 14.23
CA ASN A 40 15.41 -1.23 14.94
C ASN A 40 16.06 0.11 14.55
N TRP A 41 16.15 0.42 13.25
CA TRP A 41 16.68 1.70 12.78
C TRP A 41 15.87 2.89 13.32
N HIS A 42 14.54 2.79 13.30
CA HIS A 42 13.71 3.89 13.77
C HIS A 42 13.72 4.06 15.29
N ILE A 43 13.74 2.99 16.06
CA ILE A 43 13.74 3.09 17.53
C ILE A 43 15.15 3.32 18.07
N ASP A 44 16.07 2.41 17.74
CA ASP A 44 17.36 2.32 18.41
C ASP A 44 18.35 3.36 17.85
N GLU A 45 18.28 3.68 16.55
CA GLU A 45 19.18 4.66 15.92
C GLU A 45 18.57 6.07 15.87
N ASN A 46 17.29 6.19 15.51
CA ASN A 46 16.64 7.50 15.37
C ASN A 46 15.89 7.99 16.63
N GLY A 47 15.68 7.13 17.63
CA GLY A 47 14.96 7.49 18.85
C GLY A 47 13.46 7.70 18.67
N TRP A 48 12.86 7.14 17.61
CA TRP A 48 11.43 7.30 17.33
C TRP A 48 10.57 6.35 18.16
N ILE A 49 9.27 6.65 18.22
CA ILE A 49 8.28 5.87 18.97
C ILE A 49 8.11 4.44 18.42
N GLY A 50 8.52 4.17 17.19
CA GLY A 50 8.37 2.89 16.49
C GLY A 50 8.59 3.07 14.99
N VAL A 51 8.20 2.07 14.19
CA VAL A 51 8.24 2.15 12.72
C VAL A 51 7.53 3.43 12.25
N GLY A 52 8.18 4.24 11.41
CA GLY A 52 7.63 5.52 10.94
C GLY A 52 6.64 5.42 9.77
N TYR A 53 6.69 4.32 9.02
CA TYR A 53 5.79 4.06 7.89
C TYR A 53 4.50 3.36 8.34
N HIS A 54 3.43 3.52 7.56
CA HIS A 54 2.19 2.78 7.78
C HIS A 54 2.27 1.37 7.18
N TYR A 55 2.98 1.25 6.05
CA TYR A 55 3.19 -0.02 5.38
C TYR A 55 4.62 -0.19 4.91
N PHE A 56 5.08 -1.43 4.88
CA PHE A 56 6.35 -1.86 4.31
C PHE A 56 6.14 -2.99 3.30
N VAL A 57 6.62 -2.83 2.08
CA VAL A 57 6.42 -3.80 0.98
C VAL A 57 7.74 -4.42 0.58
N ARG A 58 7.83 -5.74 0.71
CA ARG A 58 9.02 -6.52 0.38
C ARG A 58 9.12 -6.84 -1.10
N LYS A 59 10.33 -7.24 -1.53
CA LYS A 59 10.60 -7.66 -2.92
C LYS A 59 9.78 -8.87 -3.35
N ASP A 60 9.32 -9.69 -2.42
CA ASP A 60 8.46 -10.85 -2.66
C ASP A 60 6.95 -10.47 -2.73
N GLY A 61 6.61 -9.18 -2.63
CA GLY A 61 5.24 -8.68 -2.64
C GLY A 61 4.52 -8.74 -1.30
N SER A 62 5.16 -9.27 -0.24
CA SER A 62 4.59 -9.27 1.11
C SER A 62 4.43 -7.85 1.64
N VAL A 63 3.24 -7.52 2.11
CA VAL A 63 2.92 -6.22 2.72
C VAL A 63 2.83 -6.38 4.24
N TYR A 64 3.62 -5.59 4.96
CA TYR A 64 3.65 -5.55 6.41
C TYR A 64 3.04 -4.26 6.94
N GLU A 65 2.21 -4.36 7.98
CA GLU A 65 1.68 -3.21 8.70
C GLU A 65 2.74 -2.65 9.66
N GLY A 66 3.00 -1.35 9.56
CA GLY A 66 3.78 -0.56 10.51
C GLY A 66 2.84 0.18 11.47
N ARG A 67 2.75 1.50 11.33
CA ARG A 67 1.75 2.31 12.05
C ARG A 67 0.33 1.99 11.55
N PRO A 68 -0.66 1.93 12.46
CA PRO A 68 -2.06 1.83 12.04
C PRO A 68 -2.41 2.96 11.06
N ILE A 69 -3.17 2.64 10.01
CA ILE A 69 -3.43 3.55 8.87
C ILE A 69 -4.00 4.91 9.28
N ASN A 70 -4.74 4.98 10.39
CA ASN A 70 -5.39 6.19 10.91
C ASN A 70 -4.52 6.99 11.92
N MET A 71 -3.27 6.61 12.14
CA MET A 71 -2.35 7.30 13.05
C MET A 71 -1.40 8.23 12.30
N VAL A 72 -0.81 9.20 13.00
CA VAL A 72 0.22 10.08 12.45
C VAL A 72 1.51 9.29 12.21
N GLY A 73 2.07 9.45 11.00
CA GLY A 73 3.32 8.82 10.58
C GLY A 73 4.58 9.44 11.20
N ALA A 74 5.74 8.89 10.85
CA ALA A 74 7.04 9.50 11.06
C ALA A 74 7.95 9.20 9.85
N HIS A 75 7.60 9.72 8.68
CA HIS A 75 8.28 9.42 7.41
C HIS A 75 8.55 10.65 6.55
N THR A 76 7.76 11.72 6.67
CA THR A 76 7.94 12.96 5.88
C THR A 76 7.67 14.16 6.78
N LYS A 77 8.75 14.83 7.20
CA LYS A 77 8.68 16.00 8.09
C LYS A 77 7.77 17.07 7.48
N GLY A 78 6.83 17.60 8.27
CA GLY A 78 5.86 18.60 7.81
C GLY A 78 4.61 18.03 7.12
N PHE A 79 4.58 16.73 6.82
CA PHE A 79 3.45 16.08 6.14
C PHE A 79 2.94 14.81 6.83
N ASN A 80 3.56 14.39 7.93
CA ASN A 80 3.22 13.17 8.69
C ASN A 80 1.75 13.13 9.18
N ASP A 81 1.17 14.28 9.50
CA ASP A 81 -0.19 14.46 10.02
C ASP A 81 -1.26 14.52 8.92
N VAL A 82 -0.83 14.42 7.65
CA VAL A 82 -1.72 14.48 6.49
C VAL A 82 -1.46 13.39 5.47
N SER A 83 -0.66 12.37 5.80
CA SER A 83 -0.25 11.38 4.81
C SER A 83 -0.09 9.96 5.34
N ILE A 84 -0.20 9.01 4.41
CA ILE A 84 0.15 7.60 4.57
C ILE A 84 1.53 7.38 3.93
N GLY A 85 2.55 7.08 4.73
CA GLY A 85 3.84 6.59 4.23
C GLY A 85 3.85 5.09 3.92
N ILE A 86 4.23 4.74 2.69
CA ILE A 86 4.51 3.36 2.24
C ILE A 86 6.00 3.26 1.91
N CYS A 87 6.70 2.32 2.54
CA CYS A 87 8.13 2.07 2.29
C CYS A 87 8.36 0.75 1.55
N PHE A 88 9.30 0.74 0.62
CA PHE A 88 9.63 -0.41 -0.21
C PHE A 88 11.03 -0.94 0.13
N GLU A 89 11.16 -2.26 0.32
CA GLU A 89 12.47 -2.94 0.40
C GLU A 89 13.24 -2.69 -0.89
N GLY A 90 14.36 -1.95 -0.79
CA GLY A 90 15.23 -1.68 -1.91
C GLY A 90 16.07 -0.42 -1.73
N ASP A 91 17.10 -0.33 -2.55
CA ASP A 91 17.88 0.88 -2.79
C ASP A 91 17.75 1.27 -4.26
N PHE A 92 16.65 1.94 -4.61
CA PHE A 92 16.36 2.33 -6.00
C PHE A 92 17.19 3.51 -6.52
N GLU A 93 18.27 3.90 -5.84
CA GLU A 93 19.37 4.63 -6.49
C GLU A 93 20.24 3.69 -7.34
N MET A 94 20.23 2.39 -7.00
CA MET A 94 21.16 1.37 -7.46
C MET A 94 20.48 0.14 -8.07
N GLU A 95 19.16 0.04 -8.00
CA GLU A 95 18.40 -1.11 -8.53
C GLU A 95 17.00 -0.71 -8.99
N HIS A 96 16.35 -1.61 -9.73
CA HIS A 96 14.95 -1.46 -10.12
C HIS A 96 14.02 -2.27 -9.22
N MET A 97 12.82 -1.75 -9.00
CA MET A 97 11.73 -2.51 -8.39
C MET A 97 11.30 -3.64 -9.33
N ASN A 98 11.10 -4.84 -8.78
CA ASN A 98 10.61 -5.98 -9.56
C ASN A 98 9.07 -5.93 -9.70
N ASP A 99 8.53 -6.69 -10.66
CA ASP A 99 7.09 -6.69 -10.95
C ASP A 99 6.24 -7.16 -9.78
N THR A 100 6.72 -8.13 -8.99
CA THR A 100 6.01 -8.65 -7.81
C THR A 100 5.78 -7.55 -6.77
N GLN A 101 6.84 -6.80 -6.44
CA GLN A 101 6.78 -5.68 -5.50
C GLN A 101 5.94 -4.52 -6.06
N MET A 102 6.05 -4.23 -7.36
CA MET A 102 5.25 -3.19 -8.02
C MET A 102 3.76 -3.54 -8.02
N ASN A 103 3.40 -4.79 -8.31
CA ASN A 103 2.01 -5.25 -8.27
C ASN A 103 1.43 -5.17 -6.84
N ALA A 104 2.23 -5.52 -5.83
CA ALA A 104 1.85 -5.32 -4.43
C ALA A 104 1.68 -3.84 -4.08
N ALA A 105 2.57 -2.96 -4.60
CA ALA A 105 2.48 -1.52 -4.44
C ALA A 105 1.15 -0.96 -4.96
N ILE A 106 0.79 -1.31 -6.20
CA ILE A 106 -0.45 -0.82 -6.85
C ILE A 106 -1.68 -1.26 -6.05
N LYS A 107 -1.76 -2.56 -5.70
CA LYS A 107 -2.87 -3.08 -4.90
C LYS A 107 -2.95 -2.38 -3.54
N LEU A 108 -1.80 -2.07 -2.92
CA LEU A 108 -1.76 -1.41 -1.61
C LEU A 108 -2.15 0.07 -1.69
N ILE A 109 -1.74 0.76 -2.76
CA ILE A 109 -2.12 2.14 -3.00
C ILE A 109 -3.64 2.23 -3.21
N ASN A 110 -4.22 1.36 -4.03
CA ASN A 110 -5.67 1.28 -4.22
C ASN A 110 -6.39 0.99 -2.90
N PHE A 111 -5.90 0.02 -2.11
CA PHE A 111 -6.43 -0.27 -0.77
C PHE A 111 -6.38 0.96 0.16
N CYS A 112 -5.33 1.77 0.09
CA CYS A 112 -5.24 3.01 0.87
C CYS A 112 -6.19 4.10 0.33
N GLN A 113 -6.46 4.14 -0.97
CA GLN A 113 -7.36 5.12 -1.58
C GLN A 113 -8.84 4.78 -1.36
N GLU A 114 -9.21 3.53 -1.07
CA GLU A 114 -10.61 3.16 -0.73
C GLU A 114 -11.20 4.04 0.41
N PRO A 115 -10.57 4.15 1.60
CA PRO A 115 -11.03 5.06 2.65
C PRO A 115 -10.61 6.53 2.45
N TYR A 116 -9.70 6.81 1.51
CA TYR A 116 -9.14 8.15 1.27
C TYR A 116 -9.05 8.45 -0.25
N PRO A 117 -10.19 8.56 -0.96
CA PRO A 117 -10.21 8.61 -2.43
C PRO A 117 -9.50 9.84 -3.01
N ASP A 118 -9.50 10.95 -2.27
CA ASP A 118 -8.84 12.20 -2.68
C ASP A 118 -7.33 12.22 -2.36
N ALA A 119 -6.79 11.16 -1.76
CA ALA A 119 -5.37 11.11 -1.41
C ALA A 119 -4.51 10.99 -2.67
N VAL A 120 -3.63 11.97 -2.88
CA VAL A 120 -2.75 12.04 -4.04
C VAL A 120 -1.47 11.22 -3.80
N VAL A 121 -1.11 10.38 -4.78
CA VAL A 121 0.12 9.57 -4.73
C VAL A 121 1.32 10.42 -5.11
N LYS A 122 2.28 10.50 -4.18
CA LYS A 122 3.50 11.32 -4.28
C LYS A 122 4.71 10.54 -3.77
N CYS A 123 5.90 10.95 -4.17
CA CYS A 123 7.17 10.44 -3.67
C CYS A 123 7.72 11.34 -2.56
N HIS A 124 8.70 10.87 -1.79
CA HIS A 124 9.27 11.69 -0.71
C HIS A 124 10.02 12.93 -1.24
N ASP A 125 10.68 12.81 -2.40
CA ASP A 125 11.37 13.89 -3.10
C ASP A 125 10.44 14.99 -3.65
N ASP A 126 9.13 14.73 -3.79
CA ASP A 126 8.14 15.76 -4.09
C ASP A 126 8.01 16.81 -2.96
N PHE A 127 8.43 16.48 -1.73
CA PHE A 127 8.23 17.33 -0.53
C PHE A 127 9.53 17.78 0.13
N MET A 128 10.59 16.99 -0.01
CA MET A 128 11.85 17.18 0.70
C MET A 128 13.01 17.08 -0.28
N ARG A 129 14.10 17.81 -0.02
CA ARG A 129 15.35 17.61 -0.76
C ARG A 129 16.02 16.32 -0.30
N THR A 130 15.61 15.20 -0.89
CA THR A 130 16.07 13.85 -0.59
C THR A 130 16.20 13.03 -1.87
N ALA A 131 17.04 11.99 -1.87
CA ALA A 131 17.10 11.04 -2.97
C ALA A 131 15.99 9.97 -2.91
N CYS A 132 15.25 9.88 -1.81
CA CYS A 132 14.17 8.90 -1.63
C CYS A 132 12.95 9.26 -2.51
N PRO A 133 12.33 8.30 -3.22
CA PRO A 133 12.53 6.84 -3.17
C PRO A 133 13.56 6.28 -4.17
N GLY A 134 14.35 7.12 -4.83
CA GLY A 134 15.45 6.73 -5.71
C GLY A 134 15.12 6.97 -7.18
N ARG A 135 16.13 7.32 -7.97
CA ARG A 135 16.04 7.66 -9.40
C ARG A 135 15.50 6.53 -10.29
N TYR A 136 15.58 5.28 -9.84
CA TYR A 136 15.03 4.11 -10.54
C TYR A 136 13.68 3.65 -9.98
N PHE A 137 13.09 4.39 -9.03
CA PHE A 137 11.76 4.10 -8.51
C PHE A 137 10.69 4.32 -9.61
N PRO A 138 9.83 3.33 -9.90
CA PRO A 138 8.98 3.37 -11.08
C PRO A 138 7.65 4.14 -10.86
N ILE A 139 7.71 5.39 -10.38
CA ILE A 139 6.50 6.15 -10.02
C ILE A 139 5.53 6.34 -11.20
N ASP A 140 6.04 6.62 -12.40
CA ASP A 140 5.20 6.85 -13.58
C ASP A 140 4.47 5.56 -13.99
N LYS A 141 5.18 4.43 -13.99
CA LYS A 141 4.57 3.12 -14.27
C LYS A 141 3.53 2.73 -13.23
N ILE A 142 3.78 3.03 -11.95
CA ILE A 142 2.81 2.80 -10.86
C ILE A 142 1.56 3.64 -11.11
N LYS A 143 1.71 4.95 -11.38
CA LYS A 143 0.58 5.85 -11.64
C LYS A 143 -0.21 5.46 -12.89
N GLU A 144 0.46 5.11 -13.97
CA GLU A 144 -0.16 4.59 -15.19
C GLU A 144 -1.00 3.34 -14.91
N LYS A 145 -0.46 2.37 -14.16
CA LYS A 145 -1.18 1.15 -13.80
C LYS A 145 -2.37 1.41 -12.86
N ILE A 146 -2.25 2.35 -11.93
CA ILE A 146 -3.39 2.76 -11.09
C ILE A 146 -4.50 3.37 -11.94
N LEU A 147 -4.16 4.26 -12.88
CA LEU A 147 -5.16 4.93 -13.74
C LEU A 147 -5.86 3.97 -14.71
N THR A 148 -5.14 2.97 -15.19
CA THR A 148 -5.66 2.00 -16.16
C THR A 148 -6.40 0.82 -15.51
N GLN A 149 -6.26 0.62 -14.19
CA GLN A 149 -6.95 -0.46 -13.49
C GLN A 149 -8.40 -0.07 -13.18
N HIS A 150 -9.33 -0.78 -13.80
CA HIS A 150 -10.75 -0.61 -13.52
C HIS A 150 -11.06 -0.90 -12.04
N TRP A 151 -11.94 -0.11 -11.39
CA TRP A 151 -12.23 -0.23 -9.95
C TRP A 151 -12.70 -1.62 -9.52
N ALA A 152 -13.34 -2.35 -10.42
CA ALA A 152 -13.84 -3.70 -10.18
C ALA A 152 -12.79 -4.81 -10.38
N GLU A 153 -11.61 -4.53 -10.94
CA GLU A 153 -10.56 -5.53 -11.14
C GLU A 153 -10.11 -6.19 -9.82
N PRO A 154 -9.80 -5.45 -8.74
CA PRO A 154 -9.44 -6.08 -7.47
C PRO A 154 -10.55 -6.95 -6.88
N ILE A 155 -11.81 -6.56 -7.08
CA ILE A 155 -12.98 -7.31 -6.61
C ILE A 155 -13.12 -8.60 -7.42
N TYR A 156 -13.02 -8.51 -8.74
CA TYR A 156 -13.02 -9.65 -9.64
C TYR A 156 -11.94 -10.65 -9.24
N ASP A 157 -10.69 -10.18 -9.08
CA ASP A 157 -9.56 -11.03 -8.71
C ASP A 157 -9.81 -11.76 -7.39
N TYR A 158 -10.38 -11.09 -6.38
CA TYR A 158 -10.72 -11.71 -5.12
C TYR A 158 -11.82 -12.77 -5.27
N LEU A 159 -12.92 -12.42 -5.92
CA LEU A 159 -14.06 -13.33 -6.09
C LEU A 159 -13.68 -14.58 -6.89
N VAL A 160 -12.88 -14.42 -7.94
CA VAL A 160 -12.48 -15.55 -8.80
C VAL A 160 -11.36 -16.36 -8.17
N ASN A 161 -10.28 -15.72 -7.69
CA ASN A 161 -9.08 -16.46 -7.26
C ASN A 161 -9.13 -16.93 -5.81
N GLU A 162 -9.78 -16.18 -4.92
CA GLU A 162 -9.80 -16.49 -3.48
C GLU A 162 -11.11 -17.15 -3.05
N VAL A 163 -12.26 -16.69 -3.57
CA VAL A 163 -13.58 -17.28 -3.27
C VAL A 163 -13.93 -18.45 -4.21
N GLY A 164 -13.33 -18.47 -5.41
CA GLY A 164 -13.60 -19.49 -6.42
C GLY A 164 -14.99 -19.36 -7.03
N MET A 165 -15.46 -18.12 -7.25
CA MET A 165 -16.66 -17.82 -8.04
C MET A 165 -16.36 -17.89 -9.53
N THR A 166 -17.37 -18.26 -10.32
CA THR A 166 -17.27 -18.24 -11.77
C THR A 166 -17.87 -16.93 -12.29
N ILE A 167 -17.02 -16.11 -12.91
CA ILE A 167 -17.41 -14.87 -13.60
C ILE A 167 -16.87 -14.96 -15.03
N HIS A 168 -17.75 -14.94 -16.03
CA HIS A 168 -17.40 -15.25 -17.41
C HIS A 168 -16.91 -14.05 -18.22
N ASP A 169 -17.18 -12.84 -17.77
CA ASP A 169 -16.77 -11.62 -18.46
C ASP A 169 -16.37 -10.50 -17.48
N LYS A 170 -15.56 -9.56 -17.99
CA LYS A 170 -15.10 -8.36 -17.26
C LYS A 170 -15.76 -7.11 -17.82
N ARG A 171 -17.07 -7.15 -18.02
CA ARG A 171 -17.86 -6.00 -18.52
C ARG A 171 -18.30 -5.13 -17.35
N PHE A 172 -17.33 -4.56 -16.65
CA PHE A 172 -17.56 -3.96 -15.34
C PHE A 172 -18.46 -2.72 -15.34
N ASP A 173 -18.60 -2.05 -16.49
CA ASP A 173 -19.45 -0.86 -16.66
C ASP A 173 -20.83 -1.18 -17.29
N ASP A 174 -21.08 -2.43 -17.67
CA ASP A 174 -22.37 -2.83 -18.24
C ASP A 174 -23.46 -2.83 -17.16
N LYS A 175 -24.69 -2.49 -17.55
CA LYS A 175 -25.85 -2.62 -16.67
C LYS A 175 -26.09 -4.10 -16.36
N ILE A 176 -26.10 -4.43 -15.07
CA ILE A 176 -26.42 -5.79 -14.59
C ILE A 176 -27.93 -5.98 -14.43
N SER A 177 -28.44 -7.14 -14.86
CA SER A 177 -29.83 -7.54 -14.63
C SER A 177 -30.05 -8.08 -13.22
N ARG A 178 -31.30 -8.05 -12.74
CA ARG A 178 -31.66 -8.67 -11.46
C ARG A 178 -31.33 -10.17 -11.41
N GLY A 179 -31.45 -10.87 -12.54
CA GLY A 179 -31.14 -12.29 -12.64
C GLY A 179 -29.66 -12.59 -12.42
N GLU A 180 -28.78 -11.80 -13.03
CA GLU A 180 -27.33 -11.92 -12.85
C GLU A 180 -26.91 -11.61 -11.40
N VAL A 181 -27.49 -10.58 -10.79
CA VAL A 181 -27.26 -10.28 -9.36
C VAL A 181 -27.65 -11.47 -8.48
N MET A 182 -28.84 -12.06 -8.69
CA MET A 182 -29.31 -13.21 -7.91
C MET A 182 -28.43 -14.46 -8.13
N ALA A 183 -27.92 -14.68 -9.34
CA ALA A 183 -27.00 -15.77 -9.63
C ALA A 183 -25.65 -15.60 -8.91
N LEU A 184 -25.10 -14.39 -8.90
CA LEU A 184 -23.87 -14.07 -8.16
C LEU A 184 -24.08 -14.22 -6.65
N MET A 185 -25.18 -13.71 -6.09
CA MET A 185 -25.49 -13.86 -4.67
C MET A 185 -25.66 -15.33 -4.26
N LYS A 186 -26.33 -16.14 -5.08
CA LYS A 186 -26.47 -17.58 -4.82
C LYS A 186 -25.11 -18.26 -4.70
N GLN A 187 -24.19 -17.98 -5.62
CA GLN A 187 -22.83 -18.52 -5.56
C GLN A 187 -22.11 -18.06 -4.29
N LEU A 188 -22.22 -16.78 -3.93
CA LEU A 188 -21.58 -16.24 -2.72
C LEU A 188 -22.12 -16.94 -1.46
N ILE A 189 -23.43 -17.10 -1.33
CA ILE A 189 -24.08 -17.79 -0.19
C ILE A 189 -23.61 -19.25 -0.08
N GLN A 190 -23.37 -19.93 -1.19
CA GLN A 190 -22.89 -21.32 -1.20
C GLN A 190 -21.43 -21.47 -0.78
N LYS A 191 -20.68 -20.37 -0.70
CA LYS A 191 -19.24 -20.33 -0.39
C LYS A 191 -18.95 -19.77 1.00
N LEU A 192 -19.95 -19.19 1.66
CA LEU A 192 -19.92 -18.72 3.06
C LEU A 192 -20.31 -19.87 4.00
#